data_AF-A0AAN6WJ80-F1
#
_entry.id   AF-A0AAN6WJ80-F1
#
_cell.length_a   1.000
_cell.length_b   1.000
_cell.length_c   1.000
_cell.angle_alpha   90.00
_cell.angle_beta   90.00
_cell.angle_gamma   90.00
#
_symmetry.space_group_name_H-M   'P 1'
#
loop_
_entity.id
_entity.type
_entity.pdbx_description
1 polymer ?
#
loop_
_entity_poly.entity_id
_entity_poly.type
_entity_poly.pdbx_seq_one_letter_code
_entity_poly.pdbx_strand_id
1 'polypeptide(L)'
;MKYIQNDPRTQQALNHWAGSNGCIMATYFFWSAGTLLQKSLEGLLRSILFDIFVSNPSLIQLSLPERSKTLETSTLPSGRFTGFATVDGKVTDLNTWTQTQLLRALGNLSTTPSINQKFCLFIDGLDEYYGEHSTLIQILEEISIGHNFKLCVSSRPWNLFEDALGSDATRKLYIHELTKNDIRNYTVQTLRENPRWREEASKDPRYNLLTEKIAERAQGVFLWVVLVVRSIKEGVINRDSIKLLQHRLRDLPSDLSEFFRHILVSIPPIYHRQTALYFQVTLQARSSLPVLLYSFLDDCLESSEAIPQTCQGSTAMSEADIELRYDMMVRRLNARCKGLLECVKPSQDTMGPKTSGRIDVFETSVSFLHRTVRDFLAVDEFRGTSRLPQSQTALFRYR
;
A
#
# COMPACT_ATOMS: atom_id res chain seq x y z
N MET A 1 -5.33 3.05 -8.10
CA MET A 1 -6.79 2.97 -7.92
C MET A 1 -7.37 3.91 -6.86
N LYS A 2 -6.79 4.01 -5.64
CA LYS A 2 -7.32 4.91 -4.57
C LYS A 2 -7.49 6.39 -4.96
N TYR A 3 -6.58 6.94 -5.76
CA TYR A 3 -6.66 8.33 -6.20
C TYR A 3 -7.92 8.56 -7.06
N ILE A 4 -8.13 7.73 -8.09
CA ILE A 4 -9.24 7.93 -9.03
C ILE A 4 -10.61 7.70 -8.36
N GLN A 5 -10.69 6.81 -7.37
CA GLN A 5 -11.90 6.59 -6.59
C GLN A 5 -12.36 7.86 -5.87
N ASN A 6 -11.44 8.62 -5.31
CA ASN A 6 -11.75 9.82 -4.52
C ASN A 6 -11.71 11.11 -5.36
N ASP A 7 -11.49 11.00 -6.66
CA ASP A 7 -11.40 12.15 -7.55
C ASP A 7 -12.81 12.69 -7.88
N PRO A 8 -13.10 13.98 -7.65
CA PRO A 8 -14.40 14.56 -7.96
C PRO A 8 -14.82 14.38 -9.43
N ARG A 9 -13.86 14.34 -10.37
CA ARG A 9 -14.12 14.14 -11.81
C ARG A 9 -14.68 12.74 -12.08
N THR A 10 -14.20 11.73 -11.36
CA THR A 10 -14.74 10.37 -11.44
C THR A 10 -16.20 10.34 -11.00
N GLN A 11 -16.50 10.95 -9.85
CA GLN A 11 -17.87 11.03 -9.35
C GLN A 11 -18.79 11.78 -10.33
N GLN A 12 -18.33 12.90 -10.90
CA GLN A 12 -19.09 13.65 -11.90
C GLN A 12 -19.39 12.83 -13.15
N ALA A 13 -18.39 12.11 -13.70
CA ALA A 13 -18.57 11.26 -14.87
C ALA A 13 -19.52 10.09 -14.60
N LEU A 14 -19.42 9.47 -13.41
CA LEU A 14 -20.31 8.38 -13.02
C LEU A 14 -21.75 8.85 -12.77
N ASN A 15 -21.92 10.02 -12.15
CA ASN A 15 -23.24 10.63 -11.96
C ASN A 15 -23.89 10.99 -13.31
N HIS A 16 -23.10 11.52 -14.25
CA HIS A 16 -23.58 11.78 -15.60
C HIS A 16 -24.05 10.50 -16.30
N TRP A 17 -23.28 9.42 -16.21
CA TRP A 17 -23.67 8.12 -16.74
C TRP A 17 -24.93 7.54 -16.07
N ALA A 18 -25.04 7.71 -14.76
CA ALA A 18 -26.15 7.15 -13.99
C ALA A 18 -27.46 7.94 -14.07
N GLY A 19 -27.39 9.20 -14.48
CA GLY A 19 -28.56 10.09 -14.55
C GLY A 19 -29.26 10.21 -13.20
N SER A 20 -30.59 10.15 -13.20
CA SER A 20 -31.42 10.26 -11.98
C SER A 20 -31.29 9.07 -11.03
N ASN A 21 -30.76 7.93 -11.48
CA ASN A 21 -30.71 6.71 -10.68
C ASN A 21 -29.54 6.70 -9.68
N GLY A 22 -28.57 7.60 -9.86
CA GLY A 22 -27.35 7.63 -9.06
C GLY A 22 -26.41 6.45 -9.34
N CYS A 23 -25.14 6.61 -8.96
CA CYS A 23 -24.13 5.56 -9.08
C CYS A 23 -23.62 5.17 -7.69
N ILE A 24 -23.68 3.89 -7.36
CA ILE A 24 -23.02 3.34 -6.17
C ILE A 24 -21.63 2.87 -6.59
N MET A 25 -20.61 3.33 -5.86
CA MET A 25 -19.24 2.90 -6.05
C MET A 25 -18.87 1.87 -5.00
N ALA A 26 -18.21 0.79 -5.42
CA ALA A 26 -17.67 -0.23 -4.52
C ALA A 26 -16.23 -0.54 -4.88
N THR A 27 -15.39 -0.78 -3.87
CA THR A 27 -13.95 -0.89 -4.08
C THR A 27 -13.33 -2.08 -3.38
N TYR A 28 -12.34 -2.69 -4.03
CA TYR A 28 -11.58 -3.77 -3.44
C TYR A 28 -10.14 -3.72 -3.92
N PHE A 29 -9.23 -4.07 -3.01
CA PHE A 29 -7.79 -4.08 -3.26
C PHE A 29 -7.28 -5.46 -2.86
N PHE A 30 -6.90 -6.26 -3.84
CA PHE A 30 -6.19 -7.50 -3.55
C PHE A 30 -4.86 -7.18 -2.87
N TRP A 31 -4.52 -7.96 -1.86
CA TRP A 31 -3.25 -7.83 -1.18
C TRP A 31 -2.65 -9.19 -0.87
N SER A 32 -1.63 -9.55 -1.62
CA SER A 32 -0.89 -10.82 -1.54
C SER A 32 -0.31 -11.10 -0.14
N ALA A 33 0.21 -10.07 0.53
CA ALA A 33 0.72 -10.13 1.91
C ALA A 33 -0.36 -9.92 2.98
N GLY A 34 -1.62 -9.73 2.57
CA GLY A 34 -2.76 -9.59 3.45
C GLY A 34 -3.29 -10.91 4.01
N THR A 35 -4.44 -10.82 4.69
CA THR A 35 -5.18 -11.99 5.17
C THR A 35 -5.70 -12.84 4.00
N LEU A 36 -6.10 -14.10 4.27
CA LEU A 36 -6.73 -14.96 3.26
C LEU A 36 -7.93 -14.31 2.58
N LEU A 37 -8.74 -13.55 3.33
CA LEU A 37 -9.88 -12.81 2.78
C LEU A 37 -9.45 -11.64 1.88
N GLN A 38 -8.31 -10.98 2.16
CA GLN A 38 -7.82 -9.87 1.32
C GLN A 38 -7.21 -10.33 -0.01
N LYS A 39 -7.11 -11.64 -0.23
CA LYS A 39 -6.64 -12.23 -1.47
C LYS A 39 -7.60 -13.23 -2.10
N SER A 40 -8.83 -13.35 -1.60
CA SER A 40 -9.80 -14.33 -2.09
C SER A 40 -11.00 -13.70 -2.81
N LEU A 41 -11.67 -14.50 -3.63
CA LEU A 41 -12.89 -14.11 -4.32
C LEU A 41 -14.03 -13.86 -3.32
N GLU A 42 -14.07 -14.62 -2.24
CA GLU A 42 -15.00 -14.39 -1.14
C GLU A 42 -14.82 -12.99 -0.53
N GLY A 43 -13.59 -12.55 -0.28
CA GLY A 43 -13.34 -11.21 0.22
C GLY A 43 -13.75 -10.12 -0.78
N LEU A 44 -13.42 -10.29 -2.06
CA LEU A 44 -13.85 -9.39 -3.12
C LEU A 44 -15.37 -9.20 -3.12
N LEU A 45 -16.12 -10.31 -3.16
CA LEU A 45 -17.58 -10.26 -3.24
C LEU A 45 -18.20 -9.70 -1.96
N ARG A 46 -17.70 -10.10 -0.78
CA ARG A 46 -18.17 -9.58 0.51
C ARG A 46 -17.98 -8.07 0.62
N SER A 47 -16.80 -7.56 0.26
CA SER A 47 -16.51 -6.13 0.30
C SER A 47 -17.38 -5.35 -0.69
N ILE A 48 -17.51 -5.82 -1.92
CA ILE A 48 -18.34 -5.14 -2.94
C ILE A 48 -19.80 -5.07 -2.48
N LEU A 49 -20.37 -6.20 -2.04
CA LEU A 49 -21.76 -6.24 -1.59
C LEU A 49 -21.96 -5.39 -0.33
N PHE A 50 -20.99 -5.37 0.59
CA PHE A 50 -21.04 -4.51 1.76
C PHE A 50 -21.09 -3.03 1.37
N ASP A 51 -20.18 -2.56 0.53
CA ASP A 51 -20.16 -1.16 0.03
C ASP A 51 -21.50 -0.80 -0.62
N ILE A 52 -22.06 -1.71 -1.41
CA ILE A 52 -23.35 -1.52 -2.08
C ILE A 52 -24.51 -1.41 -1.09
N PHE A 53 -24.61 -2.35 -0.16
CA PHE A 53 -25.74 -2.42 0.77
C PHE A 53 -25.69 -1.36 1.86
N VAL A 54 -24.51 -0.92 2.28
CA VAL A 54 -24.38 0.24 3.17
C VAL A 54 -24.84 1.51 2.46
N SER A 55 -24.52 1.65 1.17
CA SER A 55 -24.93 2.82 0.38
C SER A 55 -26.43 2.84 0.10
N ASN A 56 -27.04 1.69 -0.18
CA ASN A 56 -28.47 1.57 -0.37
C ASN A 56 -29.02 0.26 0.23
N PRO A 57 -29.48 0.29 1.49
CA PRO A 57 -29.99 -0.91 2.19
C PRO A 57 -31.21 -1.56 1.54
N SER A 58 -32.00 -0.80 0.75
CA SER A 58 -33.19 -1.36 0.07
C SER A 58 -32.83 -2.45 -0.94
N LEU A 59 -31.60 -2.42 -1.47
CA LEU A 59 -31.09 -3.43 -2.41
C LEU A 59 -30.92 -4.80 -1.77
N ILE A 60 -30.81 -4.90 -0.44
CA ILE A 60 -30.68 -6.18 0.27
C ILE A 60 -31.93 -7.03 0.00
N GLN A 61 -33.13 -6.47 0.19
CA GLN A 61 -34.37 -7.21 -0.01
C GLN A 61 -34.58 -7.64 -1.47
N LEU A 62 -34.16 -6.79 -2.42
CA LEU A 62 -34.32 -7.04 -3.85
C LEU A 62 -33.33 -8.08 -4.38
N SER A 63 -32.08 -8.04 -3.92
CA SER A 63 -31.02 -8.95 -4.36
C SER A 63 -31.00 -10.28 -3.60
N LEU A 64 -31.56 -10.32 -2.38
CA LEU A 64 -31.51 -11.46 -1.46
C LEU A 64 -32.88 -11.74 -0.81
N PRO A 65 -33.95 -11.97 -1.61
CA PRO A 65 -35.31 -12.10 -1.06
C PRO A 65 -35.43 -13.27 -0.07
N GLU A 66 -34.80 -14.41 -0.37
CA GLU A 66 -34.77 -15.60 0.49
C GLU A 66 -34.13 -15.31 1.86
N ARG A 67 -33.01 -14.56 1.85
CA ARG A 67 -32.28 -14.24 3.08
C ARG A 67 -33.02 -13.19 3.90
N SER A 68 -33.61 -12.18 3.26
CA SER A 68 -34.45 -11.18 3.94
C SER A 68 -35.61 -11.83 4.68
N LYS A 69 -36.33 -12.73 4.01
CA LYS A 69 -37.47 -13.45 4.60
C LYS A 69 -37.03 -14.31 5.79
N THR A 70 -35.87 -14.96 5.67
CA THR A 70 -35.29 -15.76 6.75
C THR A 70 -34.85 -14.89 7.94
N LEU A 71 -34.25 -13.72 7.67
CA LEU A 71 -33.86 -12.75 8.70
C LEU A 71 -35.06 -12.26 9.52
N GLU A 72 -36.16 -11.91 8.86
CA GLU A 72 -37.41 -11.50 9.51
C GLU A 72 -37.93 -12.58 10.47
N THR A 73 -37.89 -13.85 10.07
CA THR A 73 -38.32 -14.98 10.93
C THR A 73 -37.34 -15.33 12.06
N SER A 74 -36.08 -14.92 11.95
CA SER A 74 -35.01 -15.22 12.92
C SER A 74 -34.75 -14.12 13.96
N THR A 75 -35.49 -13.01 13.83
CA THR A 75 -35.39 -11.87 14.74
C THR A 75 -36.37 -12.07 15.89
N LEU A 76 -35.87 -12.03 17.13
CA LEU A 76 -36.72 -12.14 18.31
C LEU A 76 -37.67 -10.93 18.41
N PRO A 77 -38.79 -11.04 19.15
CA PRO A 77 -39.68 -9.89 19.41
C PRO A 77 -38.98 -8.68 20.04
N SER A 78 -37.81 -8.90 20.67
CA SER A 78 -36.93 -7.87 21.22
C SER A 78 -36.08 -7.13 20.17
N GLY A 79 -36.20 -7.46 18.88
CA GLY A 79 -35.37 -6.94 17.80
C GLY A 79 -33.95 -7.52 17.77
N ARG A 80 -33.61 -8.46 18.67
CA ARG A 80 -32.28 -9.06 18.72
C ARG A 80 -32.15 -10.15 17.66
N PHE A 81 -31.22 -9.96 16.75
CA PHE A 81 -30.83 -10.96 15.76
C PHE A 81 -30.03 -12.09 16.43
N THR A 82 -30.45 -13.34 16.23
CA THR A 82 -29.83 -14.52 16.86
C THR A 82 -28.66 -15.07 16.07
N GLY A 83 -28.55 -14.73 14.78
CA GLY A 83 -27.55 -15.29 13.88
C GLY A 83 -27.89 -16.66 13.31
N PHE A 84 -29.01 -17.27 13.72
CA PHE A 84 -29.39 -18.62 13.30
C PHE A 84 -30.86 -18.68 12.88
N ALA A 85 -31.16 -19.49 11.87
CA ALA A 85 -32.53 -19.79 11.47
C ALA A 85 -32.72 -21.26 11.16
N THR A 86 -33.92 -21.78 11.40
CA THR A 86 -34.30 -23.12 10.97
C THR A 86 -34.92 -23.05 9.59
N VAL A 87 -34.20 -23.52 8.57
CA VAL A 87 -34.68 -23.61 7.19
C VAL A 87 -34.79 -25.10 6.86
N ASP A 88 -35.98 -25.54 6.43
CA ASP A 88 -36.28 -26.95 6.11
C ASP A 88 -35.88 -27.94 7.22
N GLY A 89 -36.09 -27.56 8.48
CA GLY A 89 -35.77 -28.38 9.65
C GLY A 89 -34.29 -28.42 10.04
N LYS A 90 -33.40 -27.67 9.36
CA LYS A 90 -31.98 -27.56 9.69
C LYS A 90 -31.62 -26.18 10.23
N VAL A 91 -30.88 -26.15 11.34
CA VAL A 91 -30.29 -24.92 11.87
C VAL A 91 -29.20 -24.44 10.90
N THR A 92 -29.42 -23.27 10.33
CA THR A 92 -28.53 -22.60 9.39
C THR A 92 -27.92 -21.39 10.07
N ASP A 93 -26.59 -21.29 10.05
CA ASP A 93 -25.88 -20.09 10.48
C ASP A 93 -26.03 -19.00 9.41
N LEU A 94 -26.78 -17.96 9.76
CA LEU A 94 -27.03 -16.81 8.90
C LEU A 94 -25.87 -15.80 8.90
N ASN A 95 -24.85 -15.99 9.74
CA ASN A 95 -23.64 -15.18 9.68
C ASN A 95 -22.66 -15.69 8.60
N THR A 96 -22.81 -16.95 8.18
CA THR A 96 -21.96 -17.54 7.15
C THR A 96 -22.49 -17.23 5.75
N TRP A 97 -21.59 -16.82 4.86
CA TRP A 97 -21.87 -16.55 3.45
C TRP A 97 -21.08 -17.51 2.58
N THR A 98 -21.77 -18.24 1.69
CA THR A 98 -21.09 -19.06 0.68
C THR A 98 -20.79 -18.22 -0.57
N GLN A 99 -19.74 -18.59 -1.31
CA GLN A 99 -19.40 -17.92 -2.57
C GLN A 99 -20.57 -17.93 -3.57
N THR A 100 -21.33 -19.03 -3.65
CA THR A 100 -22.52 -19.13 -4.50
C THR A 100 -23.60 -18.12 -4.11
N GLN A 101 -23.83 -17.91 -2.80
CA GLN A 101 -24.79 -16.91 -2.33
C GLN A 101 -24.33 -15.49 -2.68
N LEU A 102 -23.04 -15.20 -2.54
CA LEU A 102 -22.46 -13.89 -2.85
C LEU A 102 -22.55 -13.59 -4.36
N LEU A 103 -22.17 -14.54 -5.21
CA LEU A 103 -22.30 -14.42 -6.67
C LEU A 103 -23.77 -14.25 -7.09
N ARG A 104 -24.68 -15.02 -6.50
CA ARG A 104 -26.12 -14.88 -6.75
C ARG A 104 -26.63 -13.48 -6.37
N ALA A 105 -26.22 -12.97 -5.21
CA ALA A 105 -26.60 -11.62 -4.77
C ALA A 105 -26.15 -10.56 -5.77
N LEU A 106 -24.89 -10.63 -6.21
CA LEU A 106 -24.32 -9.69 -7.17
C LEU A 106 -24.99 -9.83 -8.55
N GLY A 107 -25.25 -11.06 -9.00
CA GLY A 107 -25.98 -11.32 -10.23
C GLY A 107 -27.41 -10.76 -10.20
N ASN A 108 -28.12 -10.91 -9.07
CA ASN A 108 -29.45 -10.36 -8.90
C ASN A 108 -29.47 -8.82 -8.96
N LEU A 109 -28.40 -8.13 -8.55
CA LEU A 109 -28.28 -6.68 -8.73
C LEU A 109 -28.24 -6.27 -10.21
N SER A 110 -27.79 -7.14 -11.10
CA SER A 110 -27.74 -6.91 -12.55
C SER A 110 -29.04 -7.28 -13.26
N THR A 111 -29.67 -8.39 -12.85
CA THR A 111 -30.78 -9.01 -13.58
C THR A 111 -32.16 -8.63 -13.08
N THR A 112 -32.29 -8.12 -11.85
CA THR A 112 -33.59 -7.79 -11.25
C THR A 112 -34.17 -6.51 -11.87
N PRO A 113 -35.33 -6.56 -12.55
CA PRO A 113 -35.87 -5.41 -13.30
C PRO A 113 -36.24 -4.19 -12.45
N SER A 114 -36.54 -4.38 -11.16
CA SER A 114 -36.85 -3.28 -10.24
C SER A 114 -35.60 -2.51 -9.77
N ILE A 115 -34.40 -3.05 -10.03
CA ILE A 115 -33.14 -2.40 -9.69
C ILE A 115 -32.67 -1.56 -10.88
N ASN A 116 -32.93 -0.25 -10.80
CA ASN A 116 -32.46 0.74 -11.77
C ASN A 116 -31.12 1.40 -11.39
N GLN A 117 -30.57 1.02 -10.22
CA GLN A 117 -29.31 1.53 -9.68
C GLN A 117 -28.15 1.19 -10.62
N LYS A 118 -27.24 2.16 -10.83
CA LYS A 118 -25.96 1.94 -11.50
C LYS A 118 -24.85 1.67 -10.51
N PHE A 119 -23.91 0.82 -10.88
CA PHE A 119 -22.80 0.35 -10.06
C PHE A 119 -21.47 0.56 -10.78
N CYS A 120 -20.48 1.09 -10.07
CA CYS A 120 -19.11 1.17 -10.55
C CYS A 120 -18.15 0.48 -9.58
N LEU A 121 -17.45 -0.54 -10.06
CA LEU A 121 -16.55 -1.37 -9.28
C LEU A 121 -15.11 -1.00 -9.60
N PHE A 122 -14.33 -0.65 -8.58
CA PHE A 122 -12.88 -0.47 -8.70
C PHE A 122 -12.17 -1.64 -8.02
N ILE A 123 -11.45 -2.45 -8.79
CA ILE A 123 -10.77 -3.66 -8.28
C ILE A 123 -9.29 -3.57 -8.62
N ASP A 124 -8.45 -3.44 -7.59
CA ASP A 124 -7.00 -3.24 -7.76
C ASP A 124 -6.24 -4.56 -7.55
N GLY A 125 -5.31 -4.88 -8.46
CA GLY A 125 -4.35 -5.97 -8.31
C GLY A 125 -4.89 -7.37 -8.58
N LEU A 126 -5.55 -7.60 -9.71
CA LEU A 126 -6.07 -8.93 -10.06
C LEU A 126 -4.99 -10.03 -10.06
N ASP A 127 -3.73 -9.70 -10.33
CA ASP A 127 -2.58 -10.62 -10.26
C ASP A 127 -2.21 -11.03 -8.82
N GLU A 128 -2.72 -10.34 -7.81
CA GLU A 128 -2.54 -10.68 -6.39
C GLU A 128 -3.66 -11.61 -5.87
N TYR A 129 -4.59 -12.04 -6.73
CA TYR A 129 -5.64 -12.99 -6.39
C TYR A 129 -5.07 -14.38 -6.10
N TYR A 130 -5.49 -14.96 -4.98
CA TYR A 130 -5.17 -16.32 -4.58
C TYR A 130 -6.29 -17.28 -4.98
N GLY A 131 -6.23 -17.78 -6.22
CA GLY A 131 -7.14 -18.75 -6.79
C GLY A 131 -6.96 -18.91 -8.30
N GLU A 132 -7.96 -19.48 -8.98
CA GLU A 132 -7.93 -19.66 -10.43
C GLU A 132 -8.31 -18.36 -11.16
N HIS A 133 -7.31 -17.71 -11.79
CA HIS A 133 -7.49 -16.43 -12.46
C HIS A 133 -8.48 -16.47 -13.63
N SER A 134 -8.58 -17.60 -14.33
CA SER A 134 -9.57 -17.82 -15.39
C SER A 134 -11.00 -17.71 -14.86
N THR A 135 -11.28 -18.30 -13.70
CA THR A 135 -12.58 -18.19 -13.01
C THR A 135 -12.87 -16.75 -12.60
N LEU A 136 -11.87 -16.04 -12.07
CA LEU A 136 -12.03 -14.62 -11.71
C LEU A 136 -12.38 -13.77 -12.93
N ILE A 137 -11.66 -13.95 -14.03
CA ILE A 137 -11.91 -13.24 -15.30
C ILE A 137 -13.32 -13.51 -15.80
N GLN A 138 -13.72 -14.78 -15.86
CA GLN A 138 -15.05 -15.15 -16.31
C GLN A 138 -16.14 -14.44 -15.49
N ILE A 139 -15.98 -14.41 -14.16
CA ILE A 139 -16.93 -13.70 -13.27
C ILE A 139 -16.95 -12.20 -13.57
N LEU A 140 -15.79 -11.56 -13.76
CA LEU A 140 -15.72 -10.13 -14.06
C LEU A 140 -16.34 -9.80 -15.43
N GLU A 141 -16.12 -10.65 -16.42
CA GLU A 141 -16.74 -10.54 -17.74
C GLU A 141 -18.27 -10.68 -17.65
N GLU A 142 -18.76 -11.70 -16.93
CA GLU A 142 -20.20 -11.90 -16.69
C GLU A 142 -20.84 -10.68 -16.02
N ILE A 143 -20.19 -10.08 -15.02
CA ILE A 143 -20.66 -8.85 -14.38
C ILE A 143 -20.66 -7.69 -15.38
N SER A 144 -19.64 -7.59 -16.23
CA SER A 144 -19.49 -6.49 -17.20
C SER A 144 -20.54 -6.48 -18.32
N ILE A 145 -21.17 -7.62 -18.60
CA ILE A 145 -22.29 -7.72 -19.55
C ILE A 145 -23.51 -6.95 -19.03
N GLY A 146 -23.65 -6.82 -17.71
CA GLY A 146 -24.72 -6.06 -17.07
C GLY A 146 -24.70 -4.59 -17.47
N HIS A 147 -25.77 -4.12 -18.11
CA HIS A 147 -25.95 -2.71 -18.54
C HIS A 147 -25.91 -1.67 -17.39
N ASN A 148 -25.95 -2.12 -16.14
CA ASN A 148 -25.88 -1.30 -14.95
C ASN A 148 -24.55 -1.37 -14.20
N PHE A 149 -23.58 -2.16 -14.68
CA PHE A 149 -22.25 -2.25 -14.10
C PHE A 149 -21.19 -1.58 -14.98
N LYS A 150 -20.23 -0.92 -14.33
CA LYS A 150 -18.95 -0.52 -14.91
C LYS A 150 -17.82 -1.05 -14.04
N LEU A 151 -16.80 -1.63 -14.66
CA LEU A 151 -15.64 -2.16 -13.96
C LEU A 151 -14.40 -1.36 -14.36
N CYS A 152 -13.61 -0.98 -13.37
CA CYS A 152 -12.26 -0.48 -13.54
C CYS A 152 -11.32 -1.40 -12.75
N VAL A 153 -10.59 -2.22 -13.48
CA VAL A 153 -9.70 -3.24 -12.92
C VAL A 153 -8.24 -2.90 -13.19
N SER A 154 -7.32 -3.37 -12.36
CA SER A 154 -5.88 -3.28 -12.62
C SER A 154 -5.19 -4.63 -12.40
N SER A 155 -4.12 -4.87 -13.15
CA SER A 155 -3.25 -6.02 -12.96
C SER A 155 -1.85 -5.72 -13.49
N ARG A 156 -0.89 -6.59 -13.19
CA ARG A 156 0.32 -6.73 -14.01
C ARG A 156 -0.05 -7.20 -15.44
N PRO A 157 0.79 -6.90 -16.45
CA PRO A 157 0.54 -7.29 -17.84
C PRO A 157 0.87 -8.77 -18.07
N TRP A 158 0.25 -9.67 -17.32
CA TRP A 158 0.34 -11.11 -17.58
C TRP A 158 -0.49 -11.44 -18.82
N ASN A 159 0.02 -12.35 -19.65
CA ASN A 159 -0.63 -12.73 -20.91
C ASN A 159 -2.11 -13.08 -20.73
N LEU A 160 -2.47 -13.80 -19.66
CA LEU A 160 -3.86 -14.18 -19.41
C LEU A 160 -4.81 -12.96 -19.29
N PHE A 161 -4.35 -11.85 -18.70
CA PHE A 161 -5.16 -10.62 -18.57
C PHE A 161 -5.14 -9.81 -19.87
N GLU A 162 -4.02 -9.78 -20.59
CA GLU A 162 -3.94 -9.15 -21.91
C GLU A 162 -4.85 -9.85 -22.93
N ASP A 163 -4.85 -11.18 -22.93
CA ASP A 163 -5.66 -11.99 -23.83
C ASP A 163 -7.15 -11.81 -23.55
N ALA A 164 -7.57 -11.80 -22.27
CA ALA A 164 -8.97 -11.67 -21.89
C ALA A 164 -9.50 -10.23 -21.92
N LEU A 165 -8.76 -9.29 -21.31
CA LEU A 165 -9.24 -7.92 -21.05
C LEU A 165 -8.55 -6.86 -21.93
N GLY A 166 -7.45 -7.21 -22.59
CA GLY A 166 -6.58 -6.28 -23.32
C GLY A 166 -6.83 -6.19 -24.83
N SER A 167 -7.84 -6.89 -25.36
CA SER A 167 -8.15 -6.93 -26.80
C SER A 167 -8.63 -5.57 -27.35
N ASP A 168 -9.35 -4.78 -26.55
CA ASP A 168 -9.79 -3.43 -26.91
C ASP A 168 -8.81 -2.37 -26.36
N ALA A 169 -7.99 -1.80 -27.24
CA ALA A 169 -7.02 -0.76 -26.89
C ALA A 169 -7.67 0.50 -26.29
N THR A 170 -8.96 0.76 -26.54
CA THR A 170 -9.68 1.92 -25.99
C THR A 170 -10.11 1.73 -24.53
N ARG A 171 -10.05 0.49 -24.03
CA ARG A 171 -10.46 0.11 -22.67
C ARG A 171 -9.29 -0.25 -21.76
N LYS A 172 -8.05 -0.08 -22.23
CA LYS A 172 -6.85 -0.37 -21.45
C LYS A 172 -5.90 0.82 -21.40
N LEU A 173 -5.17 0.94 -20.29
CA LEU A 173 -4.18 1.98 -20.06
C LEU A 173 -2.91 1.37 -19.48
N TYR A 174 -1.78 1.55 -20.17
CA TYR A 174 -0.47 1.20 -19.62
C TYR A 174 0.06 2.35 -18.78
N ILE A 175 -0.12 2.26 -17.46
CA ILE A 175 0.30 3.32 -16.52
C ILE A 175 1.80 3.64 -16.64
N HIS A 176 2.64 2.63 -16.90
CA HIS A 176 4.09 2.84 -17.06
C HIS A 176 4.45 3.69 -18.28
N GLU A 177 3.63 3.68 -19.34
CA GLU A 177 3.81 4.54 -20.51
C GLU A 177 3.35 5.97 -20.23
N LEU A 178 2.23 6.11 -19.50
CA LEU A 178 1.61 7.40 -19.20
C LEU A 178 2.38 8.20 -18.14
N THR A 179 3.13 7.55 -17.26
CA THR A 179 3.86 8.19 -16.16
C THR A 179 5.25 8.70 -16.53
N LYS A 180 5.72 8.44 -17.76
CA LYS A 180 7.08 8.81 -18.18
C LYS A 180 7.36 10.31 -18.06
N ASN A 181 6.42 11.14 -18.47
CA ASN A 181 6.55 12.60 -18.38
C ASN A 181 6.51 13.09 -16.93
N ASP A 182 5.69 12.49 -16.08
CA ASP A 182 5.63 12.84 -14.65
C ASP A 182 6.92 12.48 -13.94
N ILE A 183 7.49 11.30 -14.23
CA ILE A 183 8.80 10.88 -13.73
C ILE A 183 9.90 11.86 -14.15
N ARG A 184 9.88 12.27 -15.43
CA ARG A 184 10.81 13.28 -15.95
C ARG A 184 10.67 14.61 -15.21
N ASN A 185 9.44 15.10 -15.07
CA ASN A 185 9.16 16.35 -14.39
C ASN A 185 9.59 16.32 -12.92
N TYR A 186 9.25 15.26 -12.20
CA TYR A 186 9.69 15.03 -10.82
C TYR A 186 11.22 15.05 -10.73
N THR A 187 11.90 14.27 -11.57
CA THR A 187 13.37 14.20 -11.59
C THR A 187 14.00 15.58 -11.80
N VAL A 188 13.51 16.33 -12.79
CA VAL A 188 14.01 17.68 -13.10
C VAL A 188 13.75 18.65 -11.96
N GLN A 189 12.53 18.69 -11.43
CA GLN A 189 12.15 19.60 -10.35
C GLN A 189 12.95 19.32 -9.08
N THR A 190 13.00 18.06 -8.64
CA THR A 190 13.66 17.67 -7.39
C THR A 190 15.18 17.86 -7.43
N LEU A 191 15.82 17.67 -8.60
CA LEU A 191 17.26 17.95 -8.73
C LEU A 191 17.54 19.45 -8.79
N ARG A 192 16.68 20.23 -9.45
CA ARG A 192 16.80 21.71 -9.54
C ARG A 192 16.54 22.44 -8.21
N GLU A 193 16.01 21.78 -7.19
CA GLU A 193 15.98 22.31 -5.83
C GLU A 193 17.38 22.67 -5.32
N ASN A 194 18.41 21.92 -5.75
CA ASN A 194 19.79 22.22 -5.39
C ASN A 194 20.34 23.37 -6.26
N PRO A 195 20.77 24.51 -5.68
CA PRO A 195 21.28 25.64 -6.44
C PRO A 195 22.43 25.29 -7.38
N ARG A 196 23.32 24.39 -6.95
CA ARG A 196 24.44 23.95 -7.77
C ARG A 196 24.00 23.13 -8.97
N TRP A 197 23.01 22.27 -8.82
CA TRP A 197 22.47 21.53 -9.97
C TRP A 197 22.00 22.49 -11.04
N ARG A 198 21.30 23.58 -10.66
CA ARG A 198 20.84 24.61 -11.61
C ARG A 198 22.02 25.29 -12.32
N GLU A 199 23.04 25.66 -11.56
CA GLU A 199 24.23 26.30 -12.11
C GLU A 199 24.96 25.38 -13.11
N GLU A 200 25.26 24.13 -12.72
CA GLU A 200 25.98 23.19 -13.57
C GLU A 200 25.16 22.77 -14.79
N ALA A 201 23.85 22.53 -14.62
CA ALA A 201 22.97 22.15 -15.72
C ALA A 201 22.78 23.27 -16.76
N SER A 202 23.02 24.54 -16.39
CA SER A 202 23.04 25.65 -17.35
C SER A 202 24.30 25.68 -18.22
N LYS A 203 25.39 25.08 -17.73
CA LYS A 203 26.71 25.08 -18.38
C LYS A 203 26.98 23.79 -19.16
N ASP A 204 26.42 22.67 -18.71
CA ASP A 204 26.71 21.34 -19.24
C ASP A 204 25.42 20.57 -19.60
N PRO A 205 25.15 20.29 -20.89
CA PRO A 205 23.94 19.59 -21.32
C PRO A 205 23.85 18.15 -20.82
N ARG A 206 24.95 17.56 -20.34
CA ARG A 206 24.96 16.20 -19.78
C ARG A 206 24.09 16.04 -18.54
N TYR A 207 23.80 17.12 -17.82
CA TYR A 207 22.87 17.10 -16.69
C TYR A 207 21.43 16.86 -17.15
N ASN A 208 20.99 17.48 -18.25
CA ASN A 208 19.68 17.22 -18.85
C ASN A 208 19.62 15.81 -19.44
N LEU A 209 20.70 15.34 -20.09
CA LEU A 209 20.76 13.95 -20.56
C LEU A 209 20.69 12.95 -19.40
N LEU A 210 21.25 13.29 -18.23
CA LEU A 210 21.15 12.45 -17.04
C LEU A 210 19.69 12.35 -16.55
N THR A 211 18.91 13.45 -16.58
CA THR A 211 17.49 13.39 -16.20
C THR A 211 16.65 12.56 -17.16
N GLU A 212 16.92 12.64 -18.48
CA GLU A 212 16.25 11.77 -19.45
C GLU A 212 16.56 10.29 -19.21
N LYS A 213 17.84 9.97 -18.97
CA LYS A 213 18.27 8.59 -18.69
C LYS A 213 17.63 8.01 -17.43
N ILE A 214 17.41 8.83 -16.40
CA ILE A 214 16.68 8.42 -15.20
C ILE A 214 15.24 8.06 -15.58
N ALA A 215 14.55 8.93 -16.33
CA ALA A 215 13.17 8.69 -16.73
C ALA A 215 13.01 7.45 -17.63
N GLU A 216 13.95 7.22 -18.54
CA GLU A 216 13.97 6.02 -19.39
C GLU A 216 14.21 4.73 -18.60
N ARG A 217 15.16 4.74 -17.68
CA ARG A 217 15.47 3.56 -16.85
C ARG A 217 14.42 3.24 -15.80
N ALA A 218 13.56 4.20 -15.46
CA ALA A 218 12.53 4.02 -14.45
C ALA A 218 11.50 2.93 -14.80
N GLN A 219 11.23 2.71 -16.09
CA GLN A 219 10.22 1.73 -16.55
C GLN A 219 8.87 1.88 -15.81
N GLY A 220 8.46 3.13 -15.54
CA GLY A 220 7.23 3.46 -14.80
C GLY A 220 7.30 3.29 -13.27
N VAL A 221 8.43 2.84 -12.70
CA VAL A 221 8.57 2.57 -11.27
C VAL A 221 8.96 3.85 -10.51
N PHE A 222 7.97 4.59 -10.01
CA PHE A 222 8.20 5.88 -9.33
C PHE A 222 9.09 5.75 -8.08
N LEU A 223 8.93 4.68 -7.29
CA LEU A 223 9.78 4.44 -6.11
C LEU A 223 11.27 4.32 -6.49
N TRP A 224 11.57 3.67 -7.62
CA TRP A 224 12.92 3.56 -8.13
C TRP A 224 13.50 4.94 -8.44
N VAL A 225 12.70 5.81 -9.07
CA VAL A 225 13.08 7.19 -9.39
C VAL A 225 13.40 7.98 -8.12
N VAL A 226 12.56 7.86 -7.08
CA VAL A 226 12.80 8.52 -5.79
C VAL A 226 14.14 8.11 -5.20
N LEU A 227 14.45 6.80 -5.20
CA LEU A 227 15.71 6.26 -4.68
C LEU A 227 16.92 6.72 -5.51
N VAL A 228 16.81 6.70 -6.84
CA VAL A 228 17.86 7.17 -7.75
C VAL A 228 18.12 8.66 -7.56
N VAL A 229 17.07 9.48 -7.56
CA VAL A 229 17.19 10.94 -7.36
C VAL A 229 17.83 11.24 -6.00
N ARG A 230 17.50 10.48 -4.94
CA ARG A 230 18.16 10.60 -3.63
C ARG A 230 19.66 10.30 -3.72
N SER A 231 20.03 9.21 -4.40
CA SER A 231 21.44 8.84 -4.62
C SER A 231 22.20 9.89 -5.44
N ILE A 232 21.57 10.46 -6.47
CA ILE A 232 22.15 11.55 -7.26
C ILE A 232 22.30 12.82 -6.42
N LYS A 233 21.30 13.19 -5.60
CA LYS A 233 21.38 14.34 -4.69
C LYS A 233 22.55 14.20 -3.72
N GLU A 234 22.78 13.01 -3.17
CA GLU A 234 23.95 12.72 -2.34
C GLU A 234 25.26 12.98 -3.09
N GLY A 235 25.38 12.51 -4.33
CA GLY A 235 26.56 12.79 -5.16
C GLY A 235 26.77 14.29 -5.43
N VAL A 236 25.69 15.04 -5.67
CA VAL A 236 25.76 16.50 -5.85
C VAL A 236 26.27 17.20 -4.58
N ILE A 237 25.79 16.77 -3.39
CA ILE A 237 26.27 17.27 -2.09
C ILE A 237 27.77 16.98 -1.92
N ASN A 238 28.22 15.79 -2.30
CA ASN A 238 29.62 15.37 -2.22
C ASN A 238 30.53 15.99 -3.28
N ARG A 239 29.99 16.85 -4.14
CA ARG A 239 30.69 17.47 -5.28
C ARG A 239 31.18 16.51 -6.35
N ASP A 240 30.49 15.39 -6.53
CA ASP A 240 30.74 14.43 -7.61
C ASP A 240 30.66 15.14 -8.98
N SER A 241 31.60 14.80 -9.88
CA SER A 241 31.54 15.25 -11.27
C SER A 241 30.36 14.61 -12.00
N ILE A 242 29.89 15.22 -13.10
CA ILE A 242 28.83 14.63 -13.92
C ILE A 242 29.16 13.21 -14.43
N LYS A 243 30.44 12.90 -14.66
CA LYS A 243 30.88 11.54 -15.04
C LYS A 243 30.63 10.53 -13.92
N LEU A 244 30.88 10.93 -12.67
CA LEU A 244 30.65 10.11 -11.49
C LEU A 244 29.16 9.95 -11.20
N LEU A 245 28.35 11.01 -11.38
CA LEU A 245 26.88 10.91 -11.28
C LEU A 245 26.29 9.97 -12.33
N GLN A 246 26.81 10.02 -13.57
CA GLN A 246 26.43 9.08 -14.63
C GLN A 246 26.87 7.65 -14.31
N HIS A 247 28.03 7.46 -13.67
CA HIS A 247 28.48 6.14 -13.23
C HIS A 247 27.60 5.58 -12.12
N ARG A 248 27.30 6.41 -11.12
CA ARG A 248 26.37 6.09 -10.04
C ARG A 248 25.03 5.61 -10.60
N LEU A 249 24.44 6.31 -11.59
CA LEU A 249 23.21 5.86 -12.23
C LEU A 249 23.35 4.49 -12.93
N ARG A 250 24.49 4.21 -13.58
CA ARG A 250 24.70 2.93 -14.27
C ARG A 250 24.75 1.75 -13.30
N ASP A 251 25.34 1.97 -12.13
CA ASP A 251 25.58 0.92 -11.14
C ASP A 251 24.34 0.61 -10.28
N LEU A 252 23.34 1.51 -10.29
CA LEU A 252 22.07 1.27 -9.60
C LEU A 252 21.23 0.21 -10.33
N PRO A 253 20.82 -0.87 -9.64
CA PRO A 253 19.97 -1.92 -10.23
C PRO A 253 18.63 -1.37 -10.70
N SER A 254 18.09 -1.87 -11.82
CA SER A 254 16.75 -1.48 -12.28
C SER A 254 15.61 -2.20 -11.54
N ASP A 255 15.87 -3.40 -11.02
CA ASP A 255 14.92 -4.14 -10.19
C ASP A 255 14.91 -3.61 -8.74
N LEU A 256 13.72 -3.42 -8.16
CA LEU A 256 13.58 -2.87 -6.81
C LEU A 256 14.15 -3.79 -5.72
N SER A 257 14.01 -5.11 -5.85
CA SER A 257 14.55 -6.06 -4.86
C SER A 257 16.07 -6.04 -4.86
N GLU A 258 16.67 -6.00 -6.05
CA GLU A 258 18.11 -5.81 -6.22
C GLU A 258 18.57 -4.44 -5.67
N PHE A 259 17.80 -3.38 -5.90
CA PHE A 259 18.08 -2.04 -5.36
C PHE A 259 18.02 -2.03 -3.83
N PHE A 260 16.99 -2.60 -3.22
CA PHE A 260 16.89 -2.70 -1.76
C PHE A 260 18.08 -3.48 -1.19
N ARG A 261 18.48 -4.58 -1.84
CA ARG A 261 19.70 -5.29 -1.43
C ARG A 261 20.93 -4.40 -1.55
N HIS A 262 21.09 -3.67 -2.66
CA HIS A 262 22.18 -2.72 -2.84
C HIS A 262 22.23 -1.69 -1.70
N ILE A 263 21.07 -1.15 -1.27
CA ILE A 263 20.98 -0.25 -0.11
C ILE A 263 21.42 -0.96 1.17
N LEU A 264 20.91 -2.16 1.44
CA LEU A 264 21.24 -2.92 2.65
C LEU A 264 22.74 -3.25 2.73
N VAL A 265 23.37 -3.62 1.62
CA VAL A 265 24.82 -3.89 1.55
C VAL A 265 25.65 -2.63 1.80
N SER A 266 25.14 -1.45 1.45
CA SER A 266 25.83 -0.18 1.69
C SER A 266 25.82 0.27 3.15
N ILE A 267 25.03 -0.37 4.02
CA ILE A 267 24.96 -0.04 5.44
C ILE A 267 26.24 -0.54 6.12
N PRO A 268 26.99 0.32 6.83
CA PRO A 268 28.18 -0.09 7.57
C PRO A 268 27.89 -1.27 8.53
N PRO A 269 28.74 -2.33 8.56
CA PRO A 269 28.51 -3.52 9.38
C PRO A 269 28.24 -3.24 10.87
N ILE A 270 28.85 -2.18 11.42
CA ILE A 270 28.65 -1.75 12.81
C ILE A 270 27.19 -1.40 13.15
N TYR A 271 26.36 -1.07 12.15
CA TYR A 271 24.95 -0.73 12.34
C TYR A 271 23.99 -1.88 12.05
N HIS A 272 24.48 -3.05 11.63
CA HIS A 272 23.62 -4.15 11.17
C HIS A 272 22.67 -4.62 12.27
N ARG A 273 23.15 -4.78 13.51
CA ARG A 273 22.31 -5.28 14.61
C ARG A 273 21.14 -4.33 14.92
N GLN A 274 21.40 -3.02 14.99
CA GLN A 274 20.36 -2.01 15.20
C GLN A 274 19.39 -1.97 14.02
N THR A 275 19.92 -1.97 12.80
CA THR A 275 19.11 -1.96 11.56
C THR A 275 18.14 -3.13 11.50
N ALA A 276 18.63 -4.33 11.81
CA ALA A 276 17.84 -5.55 11.89
C ALA A 276 16.70 -5.42 12.90
N LEU A 277 17.02 -4.97 14.12
CA LEU A 277 16.03 -4.79 15.18
C LEU A 277 14.95 -3.79 14.77
N TYR A 278 15.32 -2.67 14.16
CA TYR A 278 14.36 -1.67 13.71
C TYR A 278 13.41 -2.26 12.67
N PHE A 279 13.94 -2.93 11.64
CA PHE A 279 13.10 -3.57 10.63
C PHE A 279 12.20 -4.64 11.22
N GLN A 280 12.69 -5.49 12.12
CA GLN A 280 11.89 -6.53 12.77
C GLN A 280 10.73 -5.92 13.58
N VAL A 281 11.00 -4.90 14.39
CA VAL A 281 9.98 -4.19 15.16
C VAL A 281 8.96 -3.54 14.22
N THR A 282 9.39 -2.84 13.18
CA THR A 282 8.48 -2.23 12.19
C THR A 282 7.64 -3.28 11.45
N LEU A 283 8.22 -4.44 11.11
CA LEU A 283 7.52 -5.52 10.40
C LEU A 283 6.40 -6.14 11.25
N GLN A 284 6.69 -6.37 12.53
CA GLN A 284 5.79 -7.02 13.48
C GLN A 284 4.74 -6.08 14.07
N ALA A 285 5.00 -4.77 14.04
CA ALA A 285 4.06 -3.78 14.54
C ALA A 285 2.73 -3.82 13.76
N ARG A 286 1.62 -3.80 14.50
CA ARG A 286 0.26 -3.73 13.93
C ARG A 286 -0.03 -2.37 13.29
N SER A 287 0.60 -1.32 13.81
CA SER A 287 0.53 0.05 13.34
C SER A 287 1.91 0.71 13.44
N SER A 288 2.12 1.82 12.75
CA SER A 288 3.35 2.61 12.89
C SER A 288 3.55 3.03 14.35
N LEU A 289 4.77 2.84 14.84
CA LEU A 289 5.14 3.11 16.23
C LEU A 289 5.83 4.47 16.33
N PRO A 290 5.67 5.23 17.43
CA PRO A 290 6.32 6.53 17.60
C PRO A 290 7.84 6.44 17.49
N VAL A 291 8.48 7.48 16.95
CA VAL A 291 9.95 7.57 16.84
C VAL A 291 10.61 7.40 18.21
N LEU A 292 10.00 7.95 19.26
CA LEU A 292 10.51 7.84 20.62
C LEU A 292 10.64 6.38 21.08
N LEU A 293 9.73 5.48 20.67
CA LEU A 293 9.82 4.06 21.02
C LEU A 293 11.09 3.41 20.43
N TYR A 294 11.47 3.77 19.21
CA TYR A 294 12.69 3.25 18.59
C TYR A 294 13.95 3.71 19.32
N SER A 295 13.90 4.87 20.00
CA SER A 295 15.05 5.35 20.77
C SER A 295 15.43 4.42 21.92
N PHE A 296 14.47 3.68 22.48
CA PHE A 296 14.70 2.69 23.54
C PHE A 296 15.20 1.35 23.02
N LEU A 297 15.06 1.05 21.72
CA LEU A 297 15.56 -0.20 21.15
C LEU A 297 17.09 -0.29 21.20
N ASP A 298 17.77 0.85 21.12
CA ASP A 298 19.23 0.90 21.28
C ASP A 298 19.64 0.57 22.71
N ASP A 299 18.93 1.11 23.71
CA ASP A 299 19.17 0.83 25.13
C ASP A 299 19.04 -0.68 25.39
N CYS A 300 18.03 -1.33 24.80
CA CYS A 300 17.84 -2.79 24.90
C CYS A 300 18.96 -3.61 24.23
N LEU A 301 19.64 -3.07 23.22
CA LEU A 301 20.76 -3.74 22.55
C LEU A 301 22.08 -3.58 23.31
N GLU A 302 22.22 -2.46 24.04
CA GLU A 302 23.38 -2.12 24.86
C GLU A 302 23.31 -2.77 26.25
N SER A 303 22.10 -3.03 26.77
CA SER A 303 21.92 -3.78 28.01
C SER A 303 22.20 -5.28 27.80
N SER A 304 23.17 -5.84 28.55
CA SER A 304 23.42 -7.29 28.58
C SER A 304 22.33 -8.10 29.30
N GLU A 305 21.41 -7.42 29.98
CA GLU A 305 20.29 -8.02 30.69
C GLU A 305 19.03 -7.99 29.81
N ALA A 306 18.27 -9.09 29.81
CA ALA A 306 16.95 -9.13 29.21
C ALA A 306 16.12 -7.96 29.77
N ILE A 307 15.44 -7.22 28.87
CA ILE A 307 14.52 -6.10 29.13
C ILE A 307 14.18 -6.00 30.62
N PRO A 308 14.63 -4.95 31.35
CA PRO A 308 14.51 -4.90 32.79
C PRO A 308 13.11 -5.30 33.22
N GLN A 309 13.01 -6.48 33.85
CA GLN A 309 11.77 -6.90 34.47
C GLN A 309 11.52 -5.88 35.57
N THR A 310 10.56 -4.99 35.31
CA THR A 310 10.06 -3.89 36.15
C THR A 310 10.75 -2.53 35.97
N CYS A 311 9.97 -1.55 35.49
CA CYS A 311 10.26 -0.11 35.62
C CYS A 311 10.03 0.39 37.06
N GLN A 312 10.48 -0.36 38.07
CA GLN A 312 10.36 0.07 39.46
C GLN A 312 11.48 1.06 39.76
N GLY A 313 11.16 2.36 39.71
CA GLY A 313 12.08 3.45 40.08
C GLY A 313 12.55 4.34 38.92
N SER A 314 12.05 4.16 37.69
CA SER A 314 12.33 5.09 36.59
C SER A 314 11.69 6.45 36.89
N THR A 315 12.51 7.48 37.03
CA THR A 315 12.04 8.87 37.07
C THR A 315 11.42 9.23 35.72
N ALA A 316 10.35 10.02 35.74
CA ALA A 316 9.81 10.57 34.50
C ALA A 316 10.91 11.38 33.79
N MET A 317 11.10 11.13 32.49
CA MET A 317 12.05 11.89 31.68
C MET A 317 11.64 13.36 31.62
N SER A 318 12.62 14.25 31.64
CA SER A 318 12.36 15.67 31.38
C SER A 318 11.96 15.88 29.91
N GLU A 319 11.22 16.97 29.63
CA GLU A 319 10.83 17.32 28.26
C GLU A 319 12.07 17.51 27.35
N ALA A 320 13.12 18.13 27.87
CA ALA A 320 14.38 18.33 27.15
C ALA A 320 15.08 17.00 26.79
N ASP A 321 15.03 16.01 27.68
CA ASP A 321 15.59 14.67 27.41
C ASP A 321 14.80 13.95 26.32
N ILE A 322 13.47 14.12 26.31
CA ILE A 322 12.59 13.52 25.31
C ILE A 322 12.89 14.12 23.92
N GLU A 323 13.02 15.44 23.82
CA GLU A 323 13.38 16.13 22.56
C GLU A 323 14.77 15.69 22.06
N LEU A 324 15.76 15.65 22.95
CA LEU A 324 17.11 15.21 22.61
C LEU A 324 17.12 13.77 22.09
N ARG A 325 16.41 12.85 22.77
CA ARG A 325 16.29 11.45 22.33
C ARG A 325 15.60 11.34 20.98
N TYR A 326 14.53 12.09 20.78
CA TYR A 326 13.81 12.14 19.50
C TYR A 326 14.76 12.54 18.36
N ASP A 327 15.46 13.66 18.49
CA ASP A 327 16.37 14.18 17.47
C ASP A 327 17.52 13.22 17.15
N MET A 328 18.08 12.60 18.19
CA MET A 328 19.09 11.56 18.03
C MET A 328 18.53 10.36 17.26
N MET A 329 17.32 9.91 17.58
CA MET A 329 16.73 8.75 16.95
C MET A 329 16.39 9.00 15.48
N VAL A 330 15.90 10.19 15.11
CA VAL A 330 15.68 10.58 13.71
C VAL A 330 16.97 10.45 12.90
N ARG A 331 18.09 10.94 13.45
CA ARG A 331 19.42 10.84 12.79
C ARG A 331 19.88 9.39 12.70
N ARG A 332 19.68 8.60 13.76
CA ARG A 332 20.04 7.16 13.79
C ARG A 332 19.25 6.36 12.75
N LEU A 333 17.93 6.57 12.63
CA LEU A 333 17.11 5.92 11.61
C LEU A 333 17.62 6.24 10.19
N ASN A 334 17.90 7.51 9.90
CA ASN A 334 18.43 7.89 8.58
C ASN A 334 19.79 7.24 8.29
N ALA A 335 20.72 7.26 9.25
CA ALA A 335 22.06 6.71 9.08
C ALA A 335 22.07 5.17 8.97
N ARG A 336 21.23 4.49 9.76
CA ARG A 336 21.25 3.03 9.92
C ARG A 336 20.32 2.33 8.93
N CYS A 337 19.18 2.93 8.59
CA CYS A 337 18.22 2.34 7.64
C CYS A 337 18.35 2.90 6.23
N LYS A 338 19.21 3.91 5.99
CA LYS A 338 19.46 4.52 4.67
C LYS A 338 18.17 4.97 3.95
N GLY A 339 17.17 5.39 4.72
CA GLY A 339 15.87 5.84 4.20
C GLY A 339 14.89 4.73 3.82
N LEU A 340 15.17 3.46 4.15
CA LEU A 340 14.18 2.38 4.03
C LEU A 340 13.10 2.46 5.13
N LEU A 341 13.44 3.09 6.26
CA LEU A 341 12.49 3.58 7.27
C LEU A 341 12.48 5.12 7.25
N GLU A 342 11.30 5.70 7.41
CA GLU A 342 11.08 7.14 7.43
C GLU A 342 10.26 7.56 8.65
N CYS A 343 10.50 8.78 9.12
CA CYS A 343 9.72 9.41 10.17
C CYS A 343 8.54 10.15 9.54
N VAL A 344 7.32 9.66 9.75
CA VAL A 344 6.08 10.19 9.18
C VAL A 344 5.32 10.98 10.25
N LYS A 345 4.99 12.22 9.92
CA LYS A 345 4.08 13.05 10.72
C LYS A 345 2.62 12.81 10.28
N PRO A 346 1.63 12.95 11.17
CA PRO A 346 0.23 12.88 10.77
C PRO A 346 -0.07 13.95 9.71
N SER A 347 -0.86 13.59 8.69
CA SER A 347 -1.37 14.53 7.70
C SER A 347 -2.20 15.63 8.38
N GLN A 348 -2.08 16.88 7.91
CA GLN A 348 -2.78 18.03 8.53
C GLN A 348 -4.31 17.91 8.52
N ASP A 349 -4.89 17.02 7.72
CA ASP A 349 -6.33 16.81 7.60
C ASP A 349 -6.98 16.17 8.84
N THR A 350 -6.18 15.65 9.78
CA THR A 350 -6.69 14.98 10.99
C THR A 350 -6.62 15.84 12.26
N MET A 351 -6.16 17.09 12.15
CA MET A 351 -5.85 17.92 13.32
C MET A 351 -6.93 18.96 13.62
N GLY A 352 -7.45 18.92 14.86
CA GLY A 352 -8.11 20.07 15.48
C GLY A 352 -7.17 21.27 15.61
N PRO A 353 -7.67 22.42 16.10
CA PRO A 353 -6.90 23.66 16.13
C PRO A 353 -5.59 23.50 16.91
N LYS A 354 -4.47 23.86 16.25
CA LYS A 354 -3.12 23.78 16.79
C LYS A 354 -2.99 24.64 18.05
N THR A 355 -2.85 24.02 19.22
CA THR A 355 -2.33 24.68 20.41
C THR A 355 -0.82 24.54 20.44
N SER A 356 -0.12 25.64 20.14
CA SER A 356 1.34 25.85 20.25
C SER A 356 2.24 25.10 19.26
N GLY A 357 3.31 25.76 18.78
CA GLY A 357 4.27 25.24 17.81
C GLY A 357 5.24 24.19 18.34
N ARG A 358 4.80 23.30 19.25
CA ARG A 358 5.58 22.18 19.77
C ARG A 358 5.50 20.97 18.82
N ILE A 359 6.61 20.27 18.64
CA ILE A 359 6.65 18.98 17.96
C ILE A 359 6.03 17.96 18.90
N ASP A 360 4.89 17.38 18.54
CA ASP A 360 4.40 16.22 19.28
C ASP A 360 5.27 15.00 18.93
N VAL A 361 6.18 14.71 19.84
CA VAL A 361 7.13 13.58 19.81
C VAL A 361 6.44 12.22 19.76
N PHE A 362 5.16 12.13 20.14
CA PHE A 362 4.35 10.93 20.07
C PHE A 362 3.59 10.78 18.75
N GLU A 363 3.39 11.88 18.02
CA GLU A 363 2.68 11.88 16.74
C GLU A 363 3.56 11.46 15.56
N THR A 364 4.86 11.75 15.62
CA THR A 364 5.76 11.29 14.56
C THR A 364 6.03 9.80 14.73
N SER A 365 5.66 9.02 13.74
CA SER A 365 5.80 7.56 13.74
C SER A 365 6.83 7.09 12.73
N VAL A 366 7.35 5.88 12.91
CA VAL A 366 8.26 5.24 11.96
C VAL A 366 7.47 4.29 11.07
N SER A 367 7.68 4.42 9.76
CA SER A 367 7.10 3.53 8.76
C SER A 367 8.15 3.17 7.69
N PHE A 368 7.85 2.13 6.91
CA PHE A 368 8.62 1.87 5.70
C PHE A 368 8.39 2.99 4.68
N LEU A 369 9.47 3.38 3.97
CA LEU A 369 9.40 4.32 2.85
C LEU A 369 8.29 3.96 1.86
N HIS A 370 8.11 2.67 1.60
CA HIS A 370 7.05 2.17 0.74
C HIS A 370 6.65 0.75 1.12
N ARG A 371 5.41 0.35 0.80
CA ARG A 371 4.90 -1.00 1.06
C ARG A 371 5.82 -2.08 0.48
N THR A 372 6.39 -1.85 -0.69
CA THR A 372 7.30 -2.79 -1.37
C THR A 372 8.56 -3.09 -0.57
N VAL A 373 9.02 -2.16 0.28
CA VAL A 373 10.15 -2.41 1.20
C VAL A 373 9.72 -3.39 2.29
N ARG A 374 8.52 -3.20 2.84
CA ARG A 374 7.92 -4.13 3.82
C ARG A 374 7.78 -5.52 3.21
N ASP A 375 7.22 -5.61 2.00
CA ASP A 375 6.98 -6.87 1.29
C ASP A 375 8.31 -7.58 1.04
N PHE A 376 9.33 -6.88 0.52
CA PHE A 376 10.67 -7.40 0.30
C PHE A 376 11.30 -8.01 1.56
N LEU A 377 11.17 -7.33 2.71
CA LEU A 377 11.70 -7.82 3.99
C LEU A 377 10.82 -8.91 4.63
N ALA A 378 9.57 -9.06 4.20
CA ALA A 378 8.63 -10.04 4.74
C ALA A 378 8.73 -11.41 4.07
N VAL A 379 9.24 -11.50 2.83
CA VAL A 379 9.44 -12.77 2.11
C VAL A 379 10.43 -13.69 2.87
N ASP A 380 10.08 -14.96 3.01
CA ASP A 380 10.83 -15.94 3.82
C ASP A 380 12.30 -16.15 3.40
N GLU A 381 12.69 -15.80 2.16
CA GLU A 381 14.11 -15.78 1.74
C GLU A 381 14.99 -14.87 2.63
N PHE A 382 14.40 -13.88 3.30
CA PHE A 382 15.08 -13.04 4.30
C PHE A 382 14.90 -13.53 5.75
N ARG A 383 13.94 -14.42 6.00
CA ARG A 383 13.66 -15.02 7.32
C ARG A 383 14.39 -16.36 7.52
N GLY A 384 14.82 -17.03 6.45
CA GLY A 384 15.45 -18.35 6.49
C GLY A 384 16.37 -18.68 5.30
N THR A 385 17.64 -18.27 5.38
CA THR A 385 18.85 -18.88 4.74
C THR A 385 19.13 -18.76 3.22
N SER A 386 20.44 -18.54 2.92
CA SER A 386 21.25 -19.11 1.82
C SER A 386 21.56 -18.32 0.53
N ARG A 387 21.25 -17.03 0.40
CA ARG A 387 21.74 -16.20 -0.75
C ARG A 387 22.31 -14.83 -0.40
N LEU A 388 22.68 -14.62 0.86
CA LEU A 388 23.42 -13.43 1.28
C LEU A 388 24.83 -13.88 1.75
N PRO A 389 25.91 -13.17 1.38
CA PRO A 389 27.26 -13.38 1.93
C PRO A 389 27.22 -13.57 3.45
N GLN A 390 28.11 -14.39 4.03
CA GLN A 390 28.10 -14.74 5.46
C GLN A 390 28.05 -13.52 6.41
N SER A 391 28.54 -12.35 6.00
CA SER A 391 28.44 -11.09 6.73
C SER A 391 27.01 -10.51 6.81
N GLN A 392 26.14 -10.83 5.85
CA GLN A 392 24.79 -10.31 5.72
C GLN A 392 23.74 -11.24 6.34
N THR A 393 24.06 -12.53 6.53
CA THR A 393 23.17 -13.41 7.30
C THR A 393 23.07 -12.97 8.77
N ALA A 394 24.06 -12.22 9.28
CA ALA A 394 24.04 -11.62 10.61
C ALA A 394 22.91 -10.60 10.82
N LEU A 395 22.43 -9.91 9.77
CA LEU A 395 21.28 -9.00 9.84
C LEU A 395 19.97 -9.70 10.20
N PHE A 396 19.85 -11.01 9.95
CA PHE A 396 18.59 -11.74 10.13
C PHE A 396 18.75 -13.01 10.98
N ARG A 397 19.95 -13.27 11.54
CA ARG A 397 20.26 -14.47 12.34
C ARG A 397 20.13 -14.31 13.86
N TYR A 398 19.75 -13.13 14.36
CA TYR A 398 19.46 -12.99 15.79
C TYR A 398 18.04 -13.49 16.07
N ARG A 399 17.98 -14.74 16.53
CA ARG A 399 16.88 -15.27 17.36
C ARG A 399 17.16 -14.95 18.82
#